data_AF-A0A2V6FSK3-F1
#
_entry.id   AF-A0A2V6FSK3-F1
#
_cell.length_a   1.000
_cell.length_b   1.000
_cell.length_c   1.000
_cell.angle_alpha   90.00
_cell.angle_beta   90.00
_cell.angle_gamma   90.00
#
_symmetry.space_group_name_H-M   'P 1'
#
loop_
_entity.id
_entity.type
_entity.pdbx_description
1 polymer ?
#
loop_
_entity_poly.entity_id
_entity_poly.type
_entity_poly.pdbx_seq_one_letter_code
_entity_poly.pdbx_strand_id
1 'polypeptide(L)' 'MGSAIQARLDDRSRKRLAVLVRELGWTPSQVVREGLRILEASYLLRKKRGIIGMGKFRSGVPDLGSNKKHLRNFGR' A
#
# COMPACT_ATOMS: atom_id res chain seq x y z
N MET A 1 -8.44 -4.11 -23.92
CA MET A 1 -7.96 -5.42 -24.42
C MET A 1 -7.39 -6.20 -23.24
N GLY A 2 -7.83 -7.43 -23.02
CA GLY A 2 -7.24 -8.31 -22.00
C GLY A 2 -6.07 -9.08 -22.58
N SER A 3 -4.96 -9.16 -21.85
CA SER A 3 -3.87 -10.10 -22.15
C SER A 3 -4.12 -11.41 -21.39
N ALA A 4 -3.89 -12.54 -22.02
CA ALA A 4 -4.01 -13.86 -21.41
C ALA A 4 -2.62 -14.38 -21.01
N ILE A 5 -2.52 -14.94 -19.81
CA ILE A 5 -1.35 -15.68 -19.35
C ILE A 5 -1.72 -17.14 -19.13
N GLN A 6 -0.80 -18.06 -19.42
CA GLN A 6 -0.92 -19.46 -19.00
C GLN A 6 0.01 -19.71 -17.82
N ALA A 7 -0.52 -20.25 -16.73
CA ALA A 7 0.25 -20.55 -15.53
C ALA A 7 0.03 -22.01 -15.13
N ARG A 8 1.13 -22.73 -14.88
CA ARG A 8 1.10 -24.09 -14.33
C ARG A 8 1.00 -23.99 -12.81
N LEU A 9 0.04 -24.69 -12.21
CA LEU A 9 -0.11 -24.79 -10.77
C LEU A 9 0.32 -26.18 -10.31
N ASP A 10 1.09 -26.24 -9.23
CA ASP A 10 1.28 -27.48 -8.50
C ASP A 10 -0.04 -27.94 -7.85
N ASP A 11 -0.11 -29.21 -7.43
CA ASP A 11 -1.34 -29.79 -6.88
C ASP A 11 -1.86 -29.05 -5.65
N ARG A 12 -0.98 -28.52 -4.80
CA ARG A 12 -1.38 -27.77 -3.61
C ARG A 12 -2.01 -26.44 -4.02
N SER A 13 -1.40 -25.73 -4.96
CA SER A 13 -1.92 -24.47 -5.51
C SER A 13 -3.25 -24.68 -6.23
N ARG A 14 -3.39 -25.76 -7.00
CA ARG A 14 -4.64 -26.13 -7.66
C ARG A 14 -5.78 -26.39 -6.66
N LYS A 15 -5.51 -27.13 -5.58
CA LYS A 15 -6.50 -27.39 -4.52
C LYS A 15 -6.92 -26.09 -3.82
N ARG A 16 -5.98 -25.19 -3.53
CA ARG A 16 -6.27 -23.88 -2.94
C ARG A 16 -7.15 -23.01 -3.83
N LEU A 17 -6.86 -22.96 -5.13
CA LEU A 17 -7.70 -22.22 -6.09
C LEU A 17 -9.13 -22.78 -6.10
N ALA A 18 -9.29 -24.10 -6.11
CA ALA A 18 -10.62 -24.72 -6.08
C ALA A 18 -11.42 -24.37 -4.80
N VAL A 19 -10.76 -24.36 -3.64
CA VAL A 19 -11.37 -23.93 -2.38
C VAL A 19 -11.80 -22.46 -2.47
N LEU A 20 -10.92 -21.56 -2.92
CA LEU A 20 -11.23 -20.13 -3.02
C LEU A 20 -12.41 -19.85 -3.96
N VAL A 21 -12.45 -20.53 -5.11
CA VAL A 21 -13.57 -20.44 -6.06
C VAL A 21 -14.89 -20.85 -5.38
N ARG A 22 -14.88 -21.96 -4.63
CA ARG A 22 -16.05 -22.48 -3.95
C ARG A 22 -16.55 -21.57 -2.83
N GLU A 23 -15.65 -21.16 -1.93
CA GLU A 23 -16.02 -20.39 -0.73
C GLU A 23 -16.42 -18.95 -1.07
N LEU A 24 -15.85 -18.36 -2.12
CA LEU A 24 -16.11 -16.96 -2.49
C LEU A 24 -17.17 -16.82 -3.60
N GLY A 25 -17.56 -17.92 -4.25
CA GLY A 25 -18.41 -17.88 -5.45
C GLY A 25 -17.76 -17.15 -6.63
N TRP A 26 -16.41 -17.10 -6.67
CA TRP A 26 -15.66 -16.34 -7.65
C TRP A 26 -15.19 -17.22 -8.81
N THR A 27 -15.07 -16.62 -9.99
CA THR A 27 -14.35 -17.23 -11.11
C THR A 27 -12.83 -17.29 -10.82
N PRO A 28 -12.09 -18.24 -11.42
CA PRO A 28 -10.63 -18.30 -11.28
C PRO A 28 -9.94 -16.97 -11.61
N SER A 29 -10.39 -16.28 -12.66
CA SER A 29 -9.86 -14.97 -13.06
C SER A 29 -10.09 -13.87 -12.03
N GLN A 30 -11.20 -13.91 -11.28
CA GLN A 30 -11.41 -13.00 -10.15
C GLN A 30 -10.43 -13.27 -9.02
N VAL A 31 -10.23 -14.55 -8.66
CA VAL A 31 -9.24 -14.94 -7.63
C VAL A 31 -7.83 -14.49 -8.01
N VAL A 32 -7.42 -14.70 -9.26
CA VAL A 32 -6.09 -14.27 -9.73
C VAL A 32 -5.95 -12.75 -9.71
N ARG A 33 -6.95 -12.00 -10.18
CA ARG A 33 -6.92 -10.52 -10.15
C ARG A 33 -6.83 -9.98 -8.73
N GLU A 34 -7.58 -10.55 -7.80
CA GLU A 34 -7.52 -10.12 -6.41
C GLU A 34 -6.19 -10.51 -5.75
N GLY A 35 -5.67 -11.70 -6.04
CA GLY A 35 -4.35 -12.12 -5.58
C GLY A 35 -3.24 -11.16 -6.04
N LEU A 36 -3.28 -10.70 -7.30
CA LEU A 36 -2.35 -9.69 -7.82
C LEU A 36 -2.49 -8.35 -7.09
N ARG A 37 -3.72 -7.89 -6.84
CA ARG A 37 -3.99 -6.65 -6.09
C ARG A 37 -3.40 -6.71 -4.67
N ILE A 38 -3.59 -7.83 -3.98
CA ILE A 38 -3.04 -8.05 -2.63
C ILE A 38 -1.51 -8.08 -2.66
N LEU A 39 -0.91 -8.76 -3.65
CA LEU A 39 0.54 -8.81 -3.82
C LEU A 39 1.13 -7.41 -4.11
N GLU A 40 0.51 -6.65 -5.02
CA GLU A 40 0.89 -5.26 -5.29
C GLU A 40 0.83 -4.42 -4.02
N ALA A 41 -0.25 -4.51 -3.25
CA ALA A 41 -0.40 -3.75 -2.02
C ALA A 41 0.65 -4.12 -0.96
N SER A 42 1.03 -5.40 -0.90
CA SER A 42 1.99 -5.92 0.08
C SER A 42 3.43 -5.56 -0.25
N TYR A 43 3.80 -5.57 -1.53
CA TYR A 43 5.20 -5.49 -1.96
C TYR A 43 5.55 -4.21 -2.73
N LEU A 44 4.59 -3.64 -3.49
CA LEU A 44 4.84 -2.53 -4.41
C LEU A 44 4.39 -1.17 -3.85
N LEU A 45 3.48 -1.13 -2.88
CA LEU A 45 3.07 0.13 -2.21
C LEU A 45 4.13 0.72 -1.25
N ARG A 46 5.37 0.20 -1.25
CA ARG A 46 6.53 0.87 -0.66
C ARG A 46 7.03 2.04 -1.53
N LYS A 47 6.14 2.88 -2.09
CA LYS A 47 6.57 4.24 -2.45
C LYS A 47 6.78 4.97 -1.13
N LYS A 48 8.04 5.32 -0.82
CA LYS A 48 8.35 6.34 0.19
C LYS A 48 7.36 7.47 -0.05
N ARG A 49 6.47 7.75 0.91
CA ARG A 49 5.69 8.99 0.89
C ARG A 49 6.73 10.10 0.82
N GLY A 50 6.92 10.67 -0.38
CA GLY A 50 7.78 11.82 -0.54
C GLY A 50 7.14 12.92 0.28
N ILE A 51 7.76 13.30 1.40
CA ILE A 51 7.28 14.47 2.14
C ILE A 51 7.63 15.67 1.26
N ILE A 52 6.64 16.15 0.51
CA ILE A 52 6.77 17.37 -0.28
C ILE A 52 6.99 18.50 0.72
N GLY A 53 8.16 19.16 0.63
CA GLY A 53 8.51 20.24 1.54
C GLY A 53 9.41 19.86 2.72
N MET A 54 9.89 18.61 2.80
CA MET A 54 10.98 18.27 3.74
C MET A 54 12.18 19.21 3.50
N GLY A 55 12.58 19.96 4.52
CA GLY A 55 13.68 20.92 4.45
C GLY A 55 13.36 22.25 3.75
N LYS A 56 12.14 22.46 3.24
CA LYS A 56 11.74 23.76 2.64
C LYS A 56 11.40 24.83 3.68
N PHE A 57 11.04 24.44 4.89
CA PHE A 57 10.80 25.38 5.98
C PHE A 57 12.11 25.69 6.71
N ARG A 58 12.51 26.97 6.73
CA ARG A 58 13.69 27.47 7.46
C ARG A 58 13.26 28.67 8.31
N SER A 59 12.90 28.44 9.57
CA SER A 59 12.49 29.49 10.52
C SER A 59 13.67 30.22 11.18
N GLY A 60 14.87 29.64 11.16
CA GLY A 60 16.00 30.10 11.98
C GLY A 60 15.81 29.86 13.48
N VAL A 61 14.68 29.27 13.90
CA VAL A 61 14.39 28.91 15.29
C VAL A 61 14.77 27.43 15.48
N PRO A 62 15.73 27.11 16.37
CA PRO A 62 16.24 25.74 16.53
C PRO A 62 15.18 24.74 17.00
N ASP A 63 14.22 25.22 17.79
CA ASP A 63 13.15 24.42 18.36
C ASP A 63 11.81 25.16 18.20
N LEU A 64 10.94 24.60 17.38
CA LEU A 64 9.61 25.13 17.08
C LEU A 64 8.53 24.49 17.96
N GLY A 65 8.82 23.34 18.58
CA GLY A 65 7.83 22.52 19.28
C GLY A 65 7.86 22.69 20.80
N SER A 66 9.01 23.10 21.37
CA SER A 66 9.19 23.18 22.83
C SER A 66 9.73 24.54 23.31
N ASN A 67 9.98 25.48 22.39
CA ASN A 67 10.48 26.80 22.73
C ASN A 67 9.36 27.69 23.27
N LYS A 68 9.30 27.84 24.60
CA LYS A 68 8.30 28.66 25.31
C LYS A 68 8.20 30.11 24.82
N LYS A 69 9.31 30.69 24.33
CA LYS A 69 9.32 32.05 23.76
C LYS A 69 8.60 32.06 22.40
N HIS A 70 8.85 31.06 21.56
CA HIS A 70 8.19 30.92 20.26
C HIS A 70 6.70 30.59 20.38
N LEU A 71 6.34 29.76 21.36
CA LEU A 71 4.96 29.32 21.58
C LEU A 71 4.08 30.35 22.30
N ARG A 72 4.64 31.49 22.73
CA ARG A 72 3.87 32.55 23.39
C ARG A 72 2.84 33.11 22.39
N ASN A 73 1.56 32.95 22.71
CA ASN A 73 0.40 33.33 21.88
C ASN A 73 0.17 32.45 20.64
N PHE A 74 0.74 31.25 20.59
CA PHE A 74 0.43 30.30 19.52
C PHE A 74 -1.05 29.87 19.59
N GLY A 75 -1.81 30.08 18.52
CA GLY A 75 -3.22 29.69 18.43
C GLY A 75 -4.22 30.62 19.14
N ARG A 76 -3.80 31.85 19.50
CA ARG A 76 -4.71 32.93 19.91
C ARG A 76 -5.10 33.82 18.75
#